data_AF-A0A516KE25-F1
#
_entry.id   AF-A0A516KE25-F1
#
_cell.length_a   1.000
_cell.length_b   1.000
_cell.length_c   1.000
_cell.angle_alpha   90.00
_cell.angle_beta   90.00
_cell.angle_gamma   90.00
#
_symmetry.space_group_name_H-M   'P 1'
#
loop_
_entity.id
_entity.type
_entity.pdbx_description
1 polymer ?
#
loop_
_entity_poly.entity_id
_entity_poly.type
_entity_poly.pdbx_seq_one_letter_code
_entity_poly.pdbx_strand_id
1 'polypeptide(L)'
;MKPQEVLFWSVAFPGFGQLLNHSYIKGILFILLEFLINVNAKFNSMIYFSFRGETHYALEVANFDWLMFYPCVYFFSMWDAFKDAGGGTQNYSFLPFVFSAYFVTFGLMISPKITILNWFPGPVFFPMLSVIPGLLVGFLLKKWCNRKA
;
A
#
# COMPACT_ATOMS: atom_id res chain seq x y z
N MET A 1 12.26 -15.81 -11.68
CA MET A 1 11.11 -15.03 -12.21
C MET A 1 11.54 -13.60 -12.49
N LYS A 2 10.84 -12.87 -13.35
CA LYS A 2 11.14 -11.44 -13.54
C LYS A 2 10.68 -10.66 -12.29
N PRO A 3 11.50 -9.75 -11.72
CA PRO A 3 11.10 -8.98 -10.53
C PRO A 3 9.79 -8.22 -10.70
N GLN A 4 9.49 -7.78 -11.92
CA GLN A 4 8.26 -7.07 -12.28
C GLN A 4 7.02 -7.94 -12.08
N GLU A 5 7.07 -9.21 -12.50
CA GLU A 5 5.97 -10.16 -12.35
C GLU A 5 5.65 -10.38 -10.87
N VAL A 6 6.69 -10.61 -10.06
CA VAL A 6 6.58 -10.77 -8.61
C VAL A 6 5.97 -9.52 -7.96
N LEU A 7 6.39 -8.33 -8.41
CA LEU A 7 5.84 -7.07 -7.93
C LEU A 7 4.34 -6.94 -8.24
N PHE A 8 3.91 -7.21 -9.47
CA PHE A 8 2.48 -7.13 -9.85
C PHE A 8 1.61 -8.11 -9.06
N TRP A 9 2.11 -9.33 -8.80
CA TRP A 9 1.40 -10.27 -7.93
C TRP A 9 1.36 -9.81 -6.47
N SER A 10 2.43 -9.19 -5.97
CA SER A 10 2.44 -8.62 -4.63
C SER A 10 1.55 -7.38 -4.48
N VAL A 11 1.27 -6.65 -5.57
CA VAL A 11 0.25 -5.58 -5.62
C VAL A 11 -1.14 -6.20 -5.58
N ALA A 12 -1.38 -7.30 -6.28
CA ALA A 12 -2.70 -7.94 -6.25
C ALA A 12 -3.05 -8.45 -4.85
N PHE A 13 -2.09 -9.03 -4.13
CA PHE A 13 -2.30 -9.53 -2.79
C PHE A 13 -0.97 -9.70 -2.02
N PRO A 14 -0.81 -9.10 -0.82
CA PRO A 14 0.37 -9.33 0.03
C PRO A 14 0.62 -10.81 0.29
N GLY A 15 1.85 -11.26 0.06
CA GLY A 15 2.26 -12.65 0.24
C GLY A 15 2.32 -13.47 -1.04
N PHE A 16 1.61 -13.10 -2.12
CA PHE A 16 1.71 -13.82 -3.40
C PHE A 16 3.11 -13.70 -4.00
N GLY A 17 3.72 -12.52 -3.94
CA GLY A 17 5.09 -12.33 -4.39
C GLY A 17 6.10 -13.20 -3.63
N GLN A 18 5.91 -13.37 -2.31
CA GLN A 18 6.74 -14.25 -1.49
C GLN A 18 6.53 -15.72 -1.82
N LEU A 19 5.31 -16.16 -2.11
CA LEU A 19 5.02 -17.53 -2.57
C LEU A 19 5.72 -17.82 -3.90
N LEU A 20 5.69 -16.87 -4.83
CA LEU A 20 6.39 -16.96 -6.12
C LEU A 20 7.92 -17.01 -5.98
N ASN A 21 8.46 -16.38 -4.93
CA ASN A 21 9.87 -16.47 -4.56
C ASN A 21 10.22 -17.72 -3.72
N HIS A 22 9.31 -18.69 -3.59
CA HIS A 22 9.45 -19.88 -2.74
C HIS A 22 9.69 -19.58 -1.24
N SER A 23 9.38 -18.36 -0.79
CA SER A 23 9.49 -17.94 0.61
C SER A 23 8.17 -18.22 1.34
N TYR A 24 7.83 -19.50 1.49
CA TYR A 24 6.51 -19.94 1.97
C TYR A 24 6.13 -19.40 3.35
N ILE A 25 7.07 -19.38 4.30
CA ILE A 25 6.81 -18.86 5.66
C ILE A 25 6.40 -17.38 5.61
N LYS A 26 7.14 -16.55 4.86
CA LYS A 26 6.81 -15.14 4.67
C LYS A 26 5.50 -14.97 3.91
N GLY A 27 5.29 -15.74 2.85
CA GLY A 27 4.08 -15.67 2.03
C GLY A 27 2.82 -15.99 2.82
N ILE A 28 2.82 -17.08 3.58
CA ILE A 28 1.71 -17.45 4.46
C ILE A 28 1.49 -16.38 5.54
N LEU A 29 2.56 -15.86 6.15
CA LEU A 29 2.46 -14.80 7.15
C LEU A 29 1.79 -13.54 6.58
N PHE A 30 2.21 -13.06 5.41
CA PHE A 30 1.62 -11.88 4.78
C PHE A 30 0.17 -12.11 4.35
N ILE A 31 -0.16 -13.30 3.86
CA ILE A 31 -1.55 -13.65 3.53
C ILE A 31 -2.42 -13.62 4.78
N LEU A 32 -1.95 -14.22 5.89
CA LEU A 32 -2.67 -14.20 7.16
C LEU A 32 -2.85 -12.77 7.71
N LEU A 33 -1.80 -11.94 7.64
CA LEU A 33 -1.87 -10.54 8.04
C LEU A 33 -2.84 -9.75 7.15
N GLU A 34 -2.81 -9.97 5.84
CA GLU A 34 -3.73 -9.33 4.89
C GLU A 34 -5.18 -9.67 5.24
N PHE A 35 -5.49 -10.95 5.45
CA PHE A 35 -6.84 -11.36 5.87
C PHE A 35 -7.23 -10.79 7.24
N LEU A 36 -6.32 -10.85 8.22
CA LEU A 36 -6.57 -10.35 9.57
C LEU A 36 -6.88 -8.86 9.56
N ILE A 37 -6.04 -8.07 8.89
CA ILE A 37 -6.21 -6.62 8.80
C ILE A 37 -7.46 -6.30 7.98
N ASN A 38 -7.66 -6.94 6.82
CA ASN A 38 -8.82 -6.67 5.96
C ASN A 38 -10.15 -6.91 6.67
N VAL A 39 -10.28 -8.04 7.38
CA VAL A 39 -11.51 -8.39 8.11
C VAL A 39 -11.75 -7.42 9.27
N ASN A 40 -10.74 -7.16 10.10
CA ASN A 40 -10.91 -6.27 11.26
C ASN A 40 -11.10 -4.80 10.86
N ALA A 41 -10.46 -4.36 9.77
CA ALA A 41 -10.63 -3.02 9.20
C ALA A 41 -11.96 -2.84 8.45
N LYS A 42 -12.65 -3.94 8.11
CA LYS A 42 -13.76 -3.99 7.15
C LYS A 42 -13.38 -3.43 5.77
N PHE A 43 -12.15 -3.70 5.33
CA PHE A 43 -11.56 -3.08 4.14
C PHE A 43 -12.35 -3.36 2.86
N ASN A 44 -12.72 -4.62 2.62
CA ASN A 44 -13.53 -4.98 1.45
C ASN A 44 -14.90 -4.28 1.43
N SER A 45 -15.55 -4.11 2.59
CA SER A 45 -16.82 -3.40 2.68
C SER A 45 -16.65 -1.91 2.35
N MET A 46 -15.61 -1.26 2.87
CA MET A 46 -15.32 0.13 2.54
C MET A 46 -15.07 0.33 1.05
N ILE A 47 -14.32 -0.58 0.41
CA ILE A 47 -14.08 -0.56 -1.03
C ILE A 47 -15.43 -0.66 -1.75
N TYR A 48 -16.25 -1.67 -1.41
CA TYR A 48 -17.56 -1.87 -2.02
C TYR A 48 -18.44 -0.61 -1.98
N PHE A 49 -18.57 0.04 -0.83
CA PHE A 49 -19.36 1.26 -0.69
C PHE A 49 -18.73 2.47 -1.41
N SER A 50 -17.40 2.60 -1.34
CA SER A 50 -16.69 3.67 -2.05
C SER A 50 -16.93 3.60 -3.55
N PHE A 51 -16.85 2.41 -4.15
CA PHE A 51 -17.11 2.22 -5.59
C PHE A 51 -18.57 2.42 -6.00
N ARG A 52 -19.51 2.37 -5.06
CA ARG A 52 -20.92 2.76 -5.27
C ARG A 52 -21.18 4.26 -5.12
N GLY A 53 -20.17 5.05 -4.76
CA GLY A 53 -20.31 6.47 -4.43
C GLY A 53 -20.83 6.74 -3.02
N GLU A 54 -21.03 5.70 -2.21
CA GLU A 54 -21.50 5.78 -0.82
C GLU A 54 -20.32 5.99 0.14
N THR A 55 -19.47 6.98 -0.14
CA THR A 55 -18.20 7.18 0.58
C THR A 55 -18.38 7.59 2.04
N HIS A 56 -19.49 8.25 2.38
CA HIS A 56 -19.86 8.54 3.78
C HIS A 56 -20.15 7.24 4.55
N TYR A 57 -20.87 6.30 3.94
CA TYR A 57 -21.13 5.01 4.56
C TYR A 57 -19.84 4.17 4.66
N ALA A 58 -18.95 4.28 3.66
CA ALA A 58 -17.61 3.70 3.74
C ALA A 58 -16.81 4.22 4.95
N LEU A 59 -16.97 5.50 5.31
CA LEU A 59 -16.35 6.06 6.51
C LEU A 59 -16.96 5.50 7.80
N GLU A 60 -18.28 5.34 7.86
CA GLU A 60 -18.97 4.81 9.05
C GLU A 60 -18.62 3.35 9.36
N VAL A 61 -18.42 2.53 8.34
CA VAL A 61 -18.05 1.11 8.52
C VAL A 61 -16.55 0.92 8.78
N ALA A 62 -15.74 1.95 8.57
CA ALA A 62 -14.28 1.89 8.67
C ALA A 62 -13.82 1.67 10.11
N ASN A 63 -12.97 0.67 10.33
CA ASN A 63 -12.20 0.57 11.56
C ASN A 63 -10.78 1.09 11.33
N PHE A 64 -10.54 2.35 11.71
CA PHE A 64 -9.27 3.05 11.47
C PHE A 64 -8.08 2.44 12.21
N ASP A 65 -8.28 1.89 13.41
CA ASP A 65 -7.20 1.30 14.21
C ASP A 65 -6.54 0.14 13.45
N TRP A 66 -7.35 -0.67 12.77
CA TRP A 66 -6.85 -1.75 11.92
C TRP A 66 -6.40 -1.26 10.54
N LEU A 67 -7.17 -0.34 9.95
CA LEU A 67 -6.90 0.16 8.60
C LEU A 67 -5.54 0.87 8.49
N MET A 68 -5.08 1.53 9.56
CA MET A 68 -3.79 2.20 9.60
C MET A 68 -2.58 1.25 9.49
N PHE A 69 -2.74 -0.05 9.76
CA PHE A 69 -1.67 -1.04 9.52
C PHE A 69 -1.54 -1.40 8.04
N TYR A 70 -2.60 -1.22 7.25
CA TYR A 70 -2.67 -1.67 5.87
C TYR A 70 -1.56 -1.10 4.98
N PRO A 71 -1.29 0.23 4.94
CA PRO A 71 -0.26 0.77 4.08
C PRO A 71 1.13 0.20 4.39
N CYS A 72 1.47 0.11 5.68
CA CYS A 72 2.77 -0.39 6.10
C CYS A 72 3.00 -1.84 5.68
N VAL A 73 2.03 -2.74 5.97
CA VAL A 73 2.13 -4.16 5.60
C VAL A 73 2.15 -4.33 4.09
N TYR A 74 1.28 -3.60 3.39
CA TYR A 74 1.14 -3.67 1.94
C TYR A 74 2.43 -3.25 1.23
N PHE A 75 2.94 -2.04 1.46
CA PHE A 75 4.18 -1.55 0.80
C PHE A 75 5.44 -2.31 1.23
N PHE A 76 5.50 -2.76 2.48
CA PHE A 76 6.60 -3.60 2.95
C PHE A 76 6.62 -4.96 2.25
N SER A 77 5.46 -5.63 2.14
CA SER A 77 5.35 -6.92 1.44
C SER A 77 5.76 -6.81 -0.03
N MET A 78 5.36 -5.72 -0.70
CA MET A 78 5.76 -5.45 -2.09
C MET A 78 7.27 -5.26 -2.23
N TRP A 79 7.89 -4.47 -1.34
CA TRP A 79 9.33 -4.27 -1.35
C TRP A 79 10.09 -5.58 -1.06
N ASP A 80 9.69 -6.34 -0.06
CA ASP A 80 10.32 -7.61 0.31
C ASP A 80 10.28 -8.60 -0.85
N ALA A 81 9.11 -8.79 -1.48
CA ALA A 81 8.97 -9.68 -2.63
C ALA A 81 9.79 -9.20 -3.84
N PHE A 82 9.76 -7.90 -4.15
CA PHE A 82 10.51 -7.33 -5.26
C PHE A 82 12.03 -7.43 -5.07
N LYS A 83 12.50 -7.19 -3.84
CA LYS A 83 13.91 -7.33 -3.47
C LYS A 83 14.37 -8.77 -3.62
N ASP A 84 13.62 -9.73 -3.08
CA ASP A 84 13.98 -11.15 -3.10
C ASP A 84 13.95 -11.73 -4.53
N ALA A 85 13.14 -11.15 -5.42
CA ALA A 85 13.14 -11.49 -6.85
C ALA A 85 14.33 -10.89 -7.64
N GLY A 86 15.18 -10.08 -7.01
CA GLY A 86 16.34 -9.43 -7.64
C GLY A 86 16.10 -8.00 -8.16
N GLY A 87 14.97 -7.38 -7.84
CA GLY A 87 14.62 -6.01 -8.27
C GLY A 87 15.29 -4.89 -7.45
N GLY A 88 15.86 -5.19 -6.30
CA GLY A 88 16.43 -4.22 -5.35
C GLY A 88 17.91 -3.89 -5.53
N THR A 89 18.52 -4.19 -6.68
CA THR A 89 19.99 -4.09 -6.88
C THR A 89 20.53 -2.68 -6.91
N GLN A 90 19.71 -1.68 -7.26
CA GLN A 90 20.14 -0.28 -7.24
C GLN A 90 20.05 0.29 -5.84
N ASN A 91 21.02 1.14 -5.48
CA ASN A 91 21.00 1.91 -4.24
C ASN A 91 19.68 2.67 -4.07
N TYR A 92 19.17 2.64 -2.84
CA TYR A 92 17.95 3.33 -2.42
C TYR A 92 16.66 2.91 -3.15
N SER A 93 16.60 1.70 -3.72
CA SER A 93 15.38 1.19 -4.40
C SER A 93 14.17 1.00 -3.50
N PHE A 94 14.35 0.99 -2.18
CA PHE A 94 13.26 0.91 -1.21
C PHE A 94 12.50 2.23 -1.03
N LEU A 95 13.09 3.38 -1.38
CA LEU A 95 12.52 4.71 -1.08
C LEU A 95 11.11 4.91 -1.66
N PRO A 96 10.80 4.55 -2.94
CA PRO A 96 9.45 4.67 -3.47
C PRO A 96 8.40 3.90 -2.65
N PHE A 97 8.74 2.72 -2.13
CA PHE A 97 7.82 1.91 -1.32
C PHE A 97 7.58 2.54 0.06
N VAL A 98 8.65 2.94 0.73
CA VAL A 98 8.58 3.52 2.08
C VAL A 98 7.86 4.86 2.08
N PHE A 99 8.17 5.74 1.14
CA PHE A 99 7.48 7.03 1.04
C PHE A 99 6.02 6.86 0.61
N SER A 100 5.69 5.88 -0.22
CA SER A 100 4.29 5.55 -0.50
C SER A 100 3.55 5.12 0.76
N ALA A 101 4.15 4.27 1.60
CA ALA A 101 3.55 3.89 2.88
C ALA A 101 3.26 5.11 3.76
N TYR A 102 4.22 6.03 3.90
CA TYR A 102 4.05 7.22 4.74
C TYR A 102 2.95 8.15 4.22
N PHE A 103 2.96 8.45 2.93
CA PHE A 103 1.95 9.34 2.34
C PHE A 103 0.56 8.72 2.35
N VAL A 104 0.43 7.42 2.12
CA VAL A 104 -0.87 6.73 2.20
C VAL A 104 -1.39 6.70 3.63
N THR A 105 -0.54 6.41 4.63
CA THR A 105 -0.93 6.45 6.04
C THR A 105 -1.37 7.86 6.45
N PHE A 106 -0.61 8.89 6.07
CA PHE A 106 -0.98 10.28 6.32
C PHE A 106 -2.29 10.64 5.61
N GLY A 107 -2.42 10.25 4.35
CA GLY A 107 -3.62 10.44 3.55
C GLY A 107 -4.85 9.80 4.21
N LEU A 108 -4.69 8.60 4.76
CA LEU A 108 -5.73 7.90 5.49
C LEU A 108 -6.18 8.67 6.74
N MET A 109 -5.23 9.16 7.54
CA MET A 109 -5.56 9.92 8.76
C MET A 109 -6.36 11.19 8.47
N ILE A 110 -6.06 11.89 7.37
CA ILE A 110 -6.75 13.13 7.02
C ILE A 110 -8.00 12.90 6.18
N SER A 111 -8.14 11.72 5.55
CA SER A 111 -9.24 11.39 4.65
C SER A 111 -10.65 11.69 5.18
N PRO A 112 -10.98 11.53 6.48
CA PRO A 112 -12.33 11.83 6.97
C PRO A 112 -12.71 13.31 6.90
N LYS A 113 -11.73 14.21 6.81
CA LYS A 113 -11.92 15.67 6.85
C LYS A 113 -11.72 16.34 5.49
N ILE A 114 -11.21 15.62 4.49
CA ILE A 114 -10.89 16.19 3.18
C ILE A 114 -12.09 16.06 2.24
N THR A 115 -12.49 17.18 1.65
CA THR A 115 -13.39 17.24 0.50
C THR A 115 -12.67 17.91 -0.67
N ILE A 116 -12.77 17.32 -1.87
CA ILE A 116 -12.16 17.82 -3.09
C ILE A 116 -13.28 18.31 -3.99
N LEU A 117 -13.34 19.61 -4.28
CA LEU A 117 -14.35 20.19 -5.19
C LEU A 117 -15.79 19.76 -4.83
N ASN A 118 -16.12 19.75 -3.53
CA ASN A 118 -17.38 19.26 -2.94
C ASN A 118 -17.66 17.75 -3.05
N TRP A 119 -16.71 16.97 -3.55
CA TRP A 119 -16.76 15.51 -3.51
C TRP A 119 -15.98 14.98 -2.30
N PHE A 120 -16.57 14.04 -1.57
CA PHE A 120 -15.91 13.35 -0.47
C PHE A 120 -15.29 12.03 -0.98
N PRO A 121 -13.97 11.98 -1.25
CA PRO A 121 -13.29 10.77 -1.73
C PRO A 121 -13.29 9.62 -0.70
N GLY A 122 -13.47 9.94 0.59
CA GLY A 122 -13.55 8.95 1.66
C GLY A 122 -12.22 8.25 2.00
N PRO A 123 -12.29 7.24 2.89
CA PRO A 123 -11.12 6.56 3.44
C PRO A 123 -10.43 5.60 2.47
N VAL A 124 -10.96 5.42 1.26
CA VAL A 124 -10.38 4.51 0.24
C VAL A 124 -9.71 5.30 -0.87
N PHE A 125 -10.43 6.18 -1.58
CA PHE A 125 -9.88 6.85 -2.75
C PHE A 125 -8.83 7.89 -2.39
N PHE A 126 -8.99 8.62 -1.28
CA PHE A 126 -8.02 9.65 -0.92
C PHE A 126 -6.63 9.06 -0.56
N PRO A 127 -6.54 7.99 0.25
CA PRO A 127 -5.26 7.31 0.47
C PRO A 127 -4.69 6.69 -0.79
N MET A 128 -5.52 6.11 -1.68
CA MET A 128 -5.04 5.60 -2.98
C MET A 128 -4.40 6.70 -3.83
N LEU A 129 -5.01 7.90 -3.88
CA LEU A 129 -4.42 9.06 -4.56
C LEU A 129 -3.10 9.51 -3.92
N SER A 130 -2.96 9.33 -2.61
CA SER A 130 -1.75 9.68 -1.86
C SER A 130 -0.54 8.79 -2.20
N VAL A 131 -0.73 7.67 -2.92
CA VAL A 131 0.38 6.88 -3.48
C VAL A 131 1.20 7.70 -4.47
N ILE A 132 0.56 8.54 -5.28
CA ILE A 132 1.21 9.33 -6.34
C ILE A 132 2.29 10.27 -5.75
N PRO A 133 1.98 11.17 -4.80
CA PRO A 133 3.01 12.01 -4.19
C PRO A 133 4.06 11.18 -3.43
N GLY A 134 3.69 10.06 -2.81
CA GLY A 134 4.63 9.15 -2.16
C GLY A 134 5.67 8.57 -3.11
N LEU A 135 5.24 8.06 -4.27
CA LEU A 135 6.12 7.57 -5.33
C LEU A 135 7.00 8.70 -5.89
N LEU A 136 6.43 9.86 -6.17
CA LEU A 136 7.18 11.02 -6.69
C LEU A 136 8.31 11.40 -5.74
N VAL A 137 8.01 11.59 -4.45
CA VAL A 137 9.01 11.93 -3.44
C VAL A 137 10.05 10.82 -3.32
N GLY A 138 9.65 9.55 -3.27
CA GLY A 138 10.57 8.43 -3.17
C GLY A 138 11.52 8.30 -4.37
N PHE A 139 11.04 8.51 -5.60
CA PHE A 139 11.89 8.51 -6.79
C PHE A 139 12.81 9.74 -6.86
N LEU A 140 12.33 10.92 -6.47
CA LEU A 140 13.16 12.13 -6.39
C LEU A 140 14.30 11.96 -5.39
N LEU A 141 14.01 11.42 -4.20
CA LEU A 141 15.03 11.14 -3.18
C LEU A 141 16.00 10.06 -3.63
N LYS A 142 15.53 8.97 -4.26
CA LYS A 142 16.40 7.95 -4.85
C LYS A 142 17.38 8.58 -5.85
N LYS A 143 16.89 9.44 -6.75
CA LYS A 143 17.72 10.15 -7.73
C LYS A 143 18.69 11.11 -7.06
N TRP A 144 18.28 11.79 -6.00
CA TRP A 144 19.14 12.73 -5.27
C TRP A 144 20.26 12.04 -4.50
N CYS A 145 19.96 10.96 -3.77
CA CYS A 145 20.96 10.19 -3.05
C CYS A 145 21.97 9.53 -4.00
N ASN A 146 21.51 8.98 -5.13
CA ASN A 146 22.40 8.39 -6.14
C ASN A 146 23.30 9.41 -6.87
N ARG A 147 23.01 10.71 -6.79
CA ARG A 147 23.91 11.75 -7.31
C ARG A 147 25.04 12.10 -6.36
N LYS A 148 24.91 11.73 -5.08
CA LYS A 148 25.86 12.06 -4.01
C LYS A 148 26.75 10.89 -3.60
N ALA A 149 26.38 9.67 -3.97
CA ALA A 149 27.15 8.44 -3.78
C ALA A 149 28.10 8.23 -4.96
#